data_AF-A0AAJ1ZQ08-F1
#
_entry.id   AF-A0AAJ1ZQ08-F1
#
_cell.length_a   1.000
_cell.length_b   1.000
_cell.length_c   1.000
_cell.angle_alpha   90.00
_cell.angle_beta   90.00
_cell.angle_gamma   90.00
#
_symmetry.space_group_name_H-M   'P 1'
#
loop_
_entity.id
_entity.type
_entity.pdbx_description
1 polymer ?
#
loop_
_entity_poly.entity_id
_entity_poly.type
_entity_poly.pdbx_seq_one_letter_code
_entity_poly.pdbx_strand_id
1 'polypeptide(L)'
;MRIALTHELDLKRIARGAAEQLAALWTKPRGDGPGETPAGDPAVVGVIDDCYSEAVNFRFEMHGVTHRGLVTYDALKIRHGDAGHEPEMALFLQHAQEICASAAEKVSRGEAEPVVLETEDI
;
A
#
# COMPACT_ATOMS: atom_id res chain seq x y z
N MET A 1 -36.47 -14.05 8.52
CA MET A 1 -35.39 -14.32 9.51
C MET A 1 -34.19 -13.50 9.05
N ARG A 2 -33.83 -12.43 9.78
CA ARG A 2 -32.81 -11.44 9.41
C ARG A 2 -31.50 -11.76 10.14
N ILE A 3 -30.49 -12.23 9.42
CA ILE A 3 -29.11 -12.37 9.94
C ILE A 3 -28.18 -11.93 8.81
N ALA A 4 -27.89 -10.62 8.73
CA ALA A 4 -26.85 -10.06 7.88
C ALA A 4 -26.67 -8.59 8.26
N LEU A 5 -26.13 -8.31 9.46
CA LEU A 5 -25.83 -6.93 9.88
C LEU A 5 -24.64 -6.81 10.83
N THR A 6 -23.95 -7.92 11.14
CA THR A 6 -22.81 -7.94 12.06
C THR A 6 -21.45 -8.00 11.37
N HIS A 7 -21.35 -8.33 10.08
CA HIS A 7 -20.06 -8.43 9.38
C HIS A 7 -19.52 -7.10 8.83
N GLU A 8 -20.39 -6.13 8.50
CA GLU A 8 -19.93 -4.81 8.00
C GLU A 8 -19.34 -3.92 9.09
N LEU A 9 -19.73 -4.14 10.35
CA LEU A 9 -19.24 -3.36 11.50
C LEU A 9 -17.85 -3.79 11.96
N ASP A 10 -17.44 -5.02 11.67
CA ASP A 10 -16.14 -5.56 12.08
C ASP A 10 -15.03 -5.14 11.09
N LEU A 11 -15.31 -5.18 9.79
CA LEU A 11 -14.36 -4.77 8.73
C LEU A 11 -13.94 -3.29 8.84
N LYS A 12 -14.87 -2.38 9.17
CA LYS A 12 -14.55 -0.96 9.40
C LYS A 12 -13.67 -0.73 10.63
N ARG A 13 -13.79 -1.58 11.65
CA ARG A 13 -12.91 -1.54 12.83
C ARG A 13 -11.51 -2.05 12.52
N ILE A 14 -11.42 -3.10 11.70
CA ILE A 14 -10.13 -3.68 11.25
C ILE A 14 -9.39 -2.68 10.36
N ALA A 15 -10.06 -2.05 9.39
CA ALA A 15 -9.45 -1.07 8.48
C ALA A 15 -8.91 0.17 9.21
N ARG A 16 -9.66 0.69 10.19
CA ARG A 16 -9.19 1.80 11.05
C ARG A 16 -8.00 1.38 11.91
N GLY A 17 -8.04 0.17 12.47
CA GLY A 17 -6.95 -0.40 13.25
C GLY A 17 -5.67 -0.58 12.43
N ALA A 18 -5.78 -0.99 11.16
CA ALA A 18 -4.63 -1.18 10.27
C ALA A 18 -3.96 0.15 9.88
N ALA A 19 -4.75 1.19 9.58
CA ALA A 19 -4.23 2.53 9.30
C ALA A 19 -3.56 3.17 10.54
N GLU A 20 -4.15 2.97 11.72
CA GLU A 20 -3.57 3.41 13.00
C GLU A 20 -2.31 2.60 13.37
N GLN A 21 -2.26 1.30 13.06
CA GLN A 21 -1.08 0.45 13.23
C GLN A 21 0.07 0.84 12.29
N LEU A 22 -0.23 1.23 11.04
CA LEU A 22 0.76 1.78 10.12
C LEU A 22 1.35 3.10 10.62
N ALA A 23 0.50 4.00 11.13
CA ALA A 23 0.97 5.25 11.72
C ALA A 23 1.86 5.01 12.97
N ALA A 24 1.55 3.99 13.78
CA ALA A 24 2.32 3.64 14.97
C ALA A 24 3.65 2.92 14.66
N LEU A 25 3.71 2.12 13.59
CA LEU A 25 4.95 1.47 13.14
C LEU A 25 5.93 2.44 12.48
N TRP A 26 5.44 3.55 11.93
CA TRP A 26 6.25 4.58 11.28
C TRP A 26 6.63 5.78 12.16
N THR A 27 6.21 5.83 13.43
CA THR A 27 6.79 6.79 14.39
C THR A 27 8.19 6.38 14.80
N LYS A 28 9.20 6.75 13.99
CA LYS A 28 10.57 6.99 14.44
C LYS A 28 10.96 8.45 14.18
N PRO A 29 11.85 9.02 15.01
CA PRO A 29 11.79 10.41 15.42
C PRO A 29 12.16 11.36 14.28
N ARG A 30 11.41 12.47 14.19
CA ARG A 30 11.82 13.67 13.45
C ARG A 30 13.21 14.07 13.94
N GLY A 31 14.23 13.81 13.12
CA GLY A 31 15.49 14.51 13.19
C GLY A 31 15.28 15.91 12.64
N ASP A 32 15.18 16.90 13.53
CA ASP A 32 15.30 18.31 13.18
C ASP A 32 16.74 18.58 12.73
N GLY A 33 16.96 18.66 11.43
CA GLY A 33 18.23 19.06 10.82
C GLY A 33 18.00 19.58 9.40
N PRO A 34 18.45 20.81 9.06
CA PRO A 34 18.33 21.31 7.69
C PRO A 34 19.54 20.83 6.89
N GLY A 35 19.38 19.76 6.11
CA GLY A 35 20.40 19.28 5.19
C GLY A 35 20.47 17.76 5.17
N GLU A 36 20.53 17.20 3.96
CA GLU A 36 20.46 15.77 3.63
C GLU A 36 19.05 15.16 3.78
N THR A 37 18.24 15.28 2.72
CA THR A 37 17.43 14.13 2.33
C THR A 37 18.41 13.04 1.92
N PRO A 38 18.53 11.92 2.65
CA PRO A 38 19.20 10.77 2.08
C PRO A 38 18.46 10.45 0.78
N ALA A 39 19.17 9.93 -0.23
CA ALA A 39 18.50 9.19 -1.30
C ALA A 39 17.83 7.98 -0.62
N GLY A 40 16.65 8.20 -0.04
CA GLY A 40 15.93 7.21 0.73
C GLY A 40 15.38 6.18 -0.23
N ASP A 41 15.46 4.92 0.17
CA ASP A 41 14.75 3.85 -0.51
C ASP A 41 13.28 4.24 -0.62
N PRO A 42 12.62 3.90 -1.75
CA PRO A 42 11.22 4.23 -1.93
C PRO A 42 10.39 3.57 -0.84
N ALA A 43 9.52 4.35 -0.20
CA ALA A 43 8.73 3.89 0.93
C ALA A 43 7.26 4.25 0.76
N VAL A 44 6.37 3.30 1.06
CA VAL A 44 4.94 3.58 1.18
C VAL A 44 4.73 4.57 2.32
N VAL A 45 4.01 5.65 2.06
CA VAL A 45 3.71 6.71 3.04
C VAL A 45 2.23 6.80 3.38
N GLY A 46 1.38 6.05 2.66
CA GLY A 46 -0.05 5.95 2.99
C GLY A 46 -0.82 5.08 2.02
N VAL A 47 -2.00 4.66 2.45
CA VAL A 47 -2.98 3.93 1.63
C VAL A 47 -4.23 4.80 1.51
N ILE A 48 -4.77 4.93 0.30
CA ILE A 48 -6.01 5.61 0.02
C ILE A 48 -7.12 4.55 0.07
N ASP A 49 -8.01 4.70 1.04
CA ASP A 49 -9.19 3.83 1.16
C ASP A 49 -10.19 4.20 0.06
N ASP A 50 -10.30 3.33 -0.95
CA ASP A 50 -11.24 3.44 -2.06
C ASP A 50 -12.04 2.15 -2.19
N CYS A 51 -13.22 2.14 -1.55
CA CYS A 51 -14.10 0.97 -1.49
C CYS A 51 -14.71 0.53 -2.83
N TYR A 52 -14.53 1.33 -3.90
CA TYR A 52 -15.00 0.98 -5.24
C TYR A 52 -13.87 0.48 -6.16
N SER A 53 -12.63 0.47 -5.66
CA SER A 53 -11.45 0.06 -6.41
C SER A 53 -11.13 -1.42 -6.16
N GLU A 54 -10.95 -2.20 -7.22
CA GLU A 54 -10.43 -3.58 -7.15
C GLU A 54 -8.89 -3.62 -7.05
N ALA A 55 -8.31 -2.59 -6.42
CA ALA A 55 -6.89 -2.36 -6.30
C ALA A 55 -6.58 -1.63 -4.99
N VAL A 56 -5.43 -1.95 -4.39
CA VAL A 56 -4.88 -1.16 -3.29
C VAL A 56 -4.29 0.11 -3.89
N ASN A 57 -4.83 1.24 -3.45
CA ASN A 57 -4.38 2.56 -3.84
C ASN A 57 -3.43 3.08 -2.77
N PHE A 58 -2.20 3.42 -3.14
CA PHE A 58 -1.19 3.81 -2.18
C PHE A 58 -0.39 5.01 -2.64
N ARG A 59 0.22 5.68 -1.67
CA ARG A 59 1.19 6.74 -1.88
C ARG A 59 2.54 6.22 -1.45
N PHE A 60 3.55 6.52 -2.24
CA PHE A 60 4.93 6.24 -1.89
C PHE A 60 5.80 7.45 -2.16
N GLU A 61 6.87 7.61 -1.40
CA GLU A 61 7.85 8.67 -1.59
C GLU A 61 9.08 8.11 -2.31
N MET A 62 9.53 8.82 -3.35
CA MET A 62 10.78 8.55 -4.06
C MET A 62 11.49 9.88 -4.29
N HIS A 63 12.76 9.98 -3.88
CA HIS A 63 13.56 11.21 -4.02
C HIS A 63 12.87 12.49 -3.48
N GLY A 64 12.10 12.37 -2.39
CA GLY A 64 11.36 13.48 -1.79
C GLY A 64 10.08 13.89 -2.54
N VAL A 65 9.67 13.13 -3.57
CA VAL A 65 8.42 13.34 -4.31
C VAL A 65 7.43 12.23 -3.94
N THR A 66 6.21 12.61 -3.61
CA THR A 66 5.13 11.65 -3.36
C THR A 66 4.43 11.29 -4.66
N HIS A 67 4.45 9.99 -4.98
CA HIS A 67 3.80 9.40 -6.16
C HIS A 67 2.57 8.59 -5.74
N ARG A 68 1.69 8.31 -6.72
CA ARG A 68 0.51 7.45 -6.53
C ARG A 68 0.70 6.13 -7.26
N GLY A 69 0.55 5.04 -6.52
CA GLY A 69 0.57 3.67 -7.02
C GLY A 69 -0.80 3.00 -6.88
N LEU A 70 -1.07 2.06 -7.80
CA LEU A 70 -2.20 1.15 -7.77
C LEU A 70 -1.65 -0.26 -7.96
N VAL A 71 -1.99 -1.19 -7.07
CA VAL A 71 -1.72 -2.62 -7.28
C VAL A 71 -3.03 -3.38 -7.23
N THR A 72 -3.33 -4.16 -8.26
CA THR A 72 -4.62 -4.86 -8.35
C THR A 72 -4.70 -5.99 -7.33
N TYR A 73 -5.92 -6.26 -6.84
CA TYR A 73 -6.17 -7.39 -5.94
C TYR A 73 -5.79 -8.73 -6.58
N ASP A 74 -6.03 -8.86 -7.88
CA ASP A 74 -5.65 -10.04 -8.64
C ASP A 74 -4.13 -10.23 -8.69
N ALA A 75 -3.36 -9.16 -8.94
CA ALA A 75 -1.90 -9.23 -8.92
C ALA A 75 -1.37 -9.69 -7.55
N LEU A 76 -1.88 -9.08 -6.47
CA LEU A 76 -1.52 -9.47 -5.10
C LEU A 76 -1.83 -10.93 -4.81
N LYS A 77 -3.01 -11.42 -5.21
CA LYS A 77 -3.43 -12.80 -4.98
C LYS A 77 -2.65 -13.80 -5.82
N ILE A 78 -2.42 -13.51 -7.10
CA ILE A 78 -1.68 -14.42 -7.99
C ILE A 78 -0.23 -14.55 -7.52
N ARG A 79 0.38 -13.44 -7.11
CA ARG A 79 1.80 -13.41 -6.77
C ARG A 79 2.11 -13.84 -5.34
N HIS A 80 1.29 -13.40 -4.38
CA HIS A 80 1.54 -13.54 -2.95
C HIS A 80 0.45 -14.29 -2.19
N GLY A 81 -0.71 -14.51 -2.81
CA GLY A 81 -1.79 -15.28 -2.20
C GLY A 81 -1.39 -16.75 -2.08
N ASP A 82 -1.04 -17.19 -0.89
CA ASP A 82 -1.04 -18.61 -0.58
C ASP A 82 -2.49 -19.11 -0.48
N ALA A 83 -2.73 -20.42 -0.63
CA ALA A 83 -4.03 -21.03 -0.92
C ALA A 83 -5.20 -20.82 0.09
N GLY A 84 -5.11 -19.88 1.03
CA GLY A 84 -6.14 -19.58 2.02
C GLY A 84 -6.39 -18.09 2.24
N HIS A 85 -7.38 -17.53 1.54
CA HIS A 85 -8.25 -16.41 1.96
C HIS A 85 -7.63 -15.19 2.67
N GLU A 86 -6.33 -14.90 2.51
CA GLU A 86 -5.76 -13.69 3.10
C GLU A 86 -6.36 -12.44 2.45
N PRO A 87 -6.77 -11.44 3.24
CA PRO A 87 -7.29 -10.20 2.70
C PRO A 87 -6.17 -9.45 1.96
N GLU A 88 -6.53 -8.78 0.87
CA GLU A 88 -5.60 -8.14 -0.06
C GLU A 88 -4.77 -7.06 0.62
N MET A 89 -5.37 -6.36 1.59
CA MET A 89 -4.63 -5.39 2.40
C MET A 89 -3.52 -6.05 3.23
N ALA A 90 -3.72 -7.26 3.74
CA ALA A 90 -2.68 -7.97 4.47
C ALA A 90 -1.53 -8.38 3.54
N LEU A 91 -1.85 -8.90 2.34
CA LEU A 91 -0.86 -9.22 1.32
C LEU A 91 -0.06 -7.98 0.92
N PHE A 92 -0.74 -6.84 0.69
CA PHE A 92 -0.07 -5.57 0.40
C PHE A 92 0.88 -5.15 1.53
N LEU A 93 0.44 -5.22 2.78
CA LEU A 93 1.27 -4.80 3.92
C LEU A 93 2.50 -5.69 4.13
N GLN A 94 2.35 -7.00 3.92
CA GLN A 94 3.45 -7.96 4.01
C GLN A 94 4.51 -7.72 2.92
N HIS A 95 4.08 -7.31 1.73
CA HIS A 95 4.94 -7.10 0.55
C HIS A 95 5.16 -5.62 0.18
N ALA A 96 4.84 -4.69 1.08
CA ALA A 96 4.79 -3.26 0.77
C ALA A 96 6.11 -2.71 0.22
N GLN A 97 7.26 -3.22 0.70
CA GLN A 97 8.57 -2.78 0.23
C GLN A 97 8.87 -3.25 -1.21
N GLU A 98 8.55 -4.50 -1.54
CA GLU A 98 8.69 -5.07 -2.89
C GLU A 98 7.79 -4.32 -3.88
N ILE A 99 6.52 -4.16 -3.54
CA ILE A 99 5.53 -3.41 -4.33
C ILE A 99 5.98 -1.96 -4.54
N CYS A 100 6.51 -1.31 -3.50
CA CYS A 100 7.00 0.06 -3.60
C CYS A 100 8.25 0.17 -4.49
N ALA A 101 9.15 -0.80 -4.43
CA ALA A 101 10.32 -0.85 -5.31
C ALA A 101 9.90 -0.99 -6.78
N SER A 102 8.93 -1.86 -7.08
CA SER A 102 8.38 -2.01 -8.43
C SER A 102 7.68 -0.75 -8.94
N ALA A 103 6.95 -0.04 -8.07
CA ALA A 103 6.35 1.25 -8.43
C ALA A 103 7.41 2.32 -8.76
N ALA A 104 8.46 2.42 -7.94
CA ALA A 104 9.58 3.33 -8.17
C ALA A 104 10.37 2.98 -9.45
N GLU A 105 10.55 1.68 -9.69
CA GLU A 105 10.69 1.01 -10.98
C GLU A 105 10.12 1.80 -12.16
N LYS A 106 8.79 1.75 -12.25
CA LYS A 106 8.01 2.32 -13.33
C LYS A 106 8.07 3.85 -13.38
N VAL A 107 8.10 4.52 -12.23
CA VAL A 107 8.34 5.98 -12.19
C VAL A 107 9.66 6.33 -12.85
N SER A 108 10.73 5.60 -12.56
CA SER A 108 12.06 5.83 -13.14
C SER A 108 12.09 5.63 -14.65
N ARG A 109 11.18 4.78 -15.18
CA ARG A 109 10.99 4.56 -16.62
C ARG A 109 10.10 5.61 -17.29
N GLY A 110 9.52 6.54 -16.52
CA GLY A 110 8.69 7.64 -17.01
C GLY A 110 7.22 7.27 -17.20
N GLU A 111 6.71 6.25 -16.51
CA GLU A 111 5.29 5.89 -16.56
C GLU A 111 4.39 7.00 -15.99
N ALA A 112 3.18 7.11 -16.55
CA ALA A 112 2.21 8.12 -16.15
C ALA A 112 1.57 7.77 -14.80
N GLU A 113 1.21 8.79 -14.02
CA GLU A 113 0.49 8.61 -12.77
C GLU A 113 -1.03 8.44 -12.98
N PRO A 114 -1.71 7.57 -12.21
CA PRO A 114 -1.16 6.67 -11.20
C PRO A 114 -0.38 5.50 -11.82
N VAL A 115 0.72 5.12 -11.18
CA VAL A 115 1.52 3.95 -11.60
C VAL A 115 0.75 2.68 -11.28
N VAL A 116 0.41 1.90 -12.31
CA VAL A 116 -0.33 0.65 -12.15
C VAL A 116 0.65 -0.53 -12.15
N LEU A 117 0.55 -1.35 -11.10
CA LEU A 117 1.28 -2.60 -10.94
C LEU A 117 0.35 -3.77 -11.22
N GLU A 118 0.77 -4.57 -12.19
CA GLU A 118 0.16 -5.83 -12.58
C GLU A 118 0.99 -7.00 -12.04
N THR A 119 0.52 -8.23 -12.25
CA THR A 119 1.16 -9.44 -11.72
C THR A 119 2.62 -9.60 -12.15
N GLU A 120 3.00 -9.11 -13.33
CA GLU A 120 4.38 -9.23 -13.83
C GLU A 120 5.35 -8.23 -13.18
N ASP A 121 4.82 -7.21 -12.51
CA ASP A 121 5.62 -6.16 -11.88
C ASP A 121 6.01 -6.49 -10.44
N ILE A 122 5.32 -7.45 -9.81
CA ILE A 122 5.50 -7.81 -8.40
C ILE A 122 5.85 -9.28 -8.26
#